data_AF-A0A955H7R3-F1
#
_entry.id   AF-A0A955H7R3-F1
#
_cell.length_a   1.000
_cell.length_b   1.000
_cell.length_c   1.000
_cell.angle_alpha   90.00
_cell.angle_beta   90.00
_cell.angle_gamma   90.00
#
_symmetry.space_group_name_H-M   'P 1'
#
loop_
_entity.id
_entity.type
_entity.pdbx_description
1 polymer ?
#
loop_
_entity_poly.entity_id
_entity_poly.type
_entity_poly.pdbx_seq_one_letter_code
_entity_poly.pdbx_strand_id
1 'polypeptide(L)'
;MNTTGTPLGEEFDLLIRERIKNFWGYGNLNGPYWFVGTEEGYSEENERLLDRFTATSHQQICDVYDDLKVDPGHVYWFEEGAPIQRTWRRLIEMMLYSETGKHPDKE
;
A
#
# COMPACT_ATOMS: atom_id res chain seq x y z
N MET A 1 26.52 20.73 -17.53
CA MET A 1 25.62 19.68 -18.06
C MET A 1 24.58 19.44 -16.98
N ASN A 2 23.37 19.97 -17.17
CA ASN A 2 22.27 19.71 -16.23
C ASN A 2 21.77 18.29 -16.50
N THR A 3 22.03 17.38 -15.59
CA THR A 3 21.37 16.07 -15.57
C THR A 3 19.93 16.28 -15.13
N THR A 4 19.06 16.70 -16.06
CA THR A 4 17.59 16.75 -15.88
C THR A 4 16.98 15.36 -16.02
N GLY A 5 17.63 14.34 -15.48
CA GLY A 5 17.12 12.97 -15.41
C GLY A 5 16.75 12.68 -13.96
N THR A 6 15.65 11.96 -13.75
CA THR A 6 15.32 11.45 -12.41
C THR A 6 16.47 10.53 -11.95
N PRO A 7 16.71 10.38 -10.63
CA PRO A 7 17.78 9.53 -10.12
C PRO A 7 17.72 8.06 -10.58
N LEU A 8 16.56 7.63 -11.09
CA LEU A 8 16.27 6.26 -11.53
C LEU A 8 15.96 6.16 -13.04
N GLY A 9 16.15 7.24 -13.82
CA GLY A 9 15.97 7.26 -15.27
C GLY A 9 14.54 7.58 -15.75
N GLU A 10 14.40 7.84 -17.05
CA GLU A 10 13.14 8.29 -17.68
C GLU A 10 11.99 7.28 -17.50
N GLU A 11 12.29 5.98 -17.50
CA GLU A 11 11.31 4.92 -17.28
C GLU A 11 10.61 5.05 -15.91
N PHE A 12 11.37 5.37 -14.86
CA PHE A 12 10.80 5.57 -13.53
C PHE A 12 9.91 6.82 -13.45
N ASP A 13 10.24 7.90 -14.19
CA ASP A 13 9.39 9.09 -14.27
C ASP A 13 8.03 8.77 -14.91
N LEU A 14 8.03 7.95 -15.97
CA LEU A 14 6.81 7.50 -16.63
C LEU A 14 5.94 6.66 -15.68
N LEU A 15 6.54 5.74 -14.93
CA LEU A 15 5.83 4.93 -13.93
C LEU A 15 5.20 5.79 -12.82
N ILE A 16 5.92 6.80 -12.31
CA ILE A 16 5.36 7.73 -11.31
C ILE A 16 4.14 8.46 -11.88
N ARG A 17 4.25 9.01 -13.09
CA ARG A 17 3.16 9.76 -13.72
C ARG A 17 1.95 8.90 -14.03
N GLU A 18 2.18 7.64 -14.42
CA GLU A 18 1.14 6.65 -14.65
C GLU A 18 0.41 6.37 -13.33
N ARG A 19 1.15 6.05 -12.27
CA ARG A 19 0.61 5.81 -10.92
C ARG A 19 -0.23 6.97 -10.41
N ILE A 20 0.28 8.21 -10.44
CA ILE A 20 -0.45 9.40 -9.96
C ILE A 20 -1.79 9.58 -10.68
N LYS A 21 -1.88 9.20 -11.95
CA LYS A 21 -3.10 9.40 -12.76
C LYS A 21 -4.10 8.27 -12.65
N ASN A 22 -3.60 7.04 -12.47
CA ASN A 22 -4.40 5.85 -12.69
C ASN A 22 -4.55 4.97 -11.46
N PHE A 23 -3.59 5.01 -10.52
CA PHE A 23 -3.56 4.11 -9.38
C PHE A 23 -4.22 4.74 -8.14
N TRP A 24 -5.29 4.11 -7.67
CA TRP A 24 -6.09 4.58 -6.53
C TRP A 24 -5.64 4.00 -5.20
N GLY A 25 -4.87 2.91 -5.22
CA GLY A 25 -4.35 2.27 -4.01
C GLY A 25 -4.66 0.78 -3.96
N TYR A 26 -4.65 0.27 -2.74
CA TYR A 26 -4.78 -1.14 -2.45
C TYR A 26 -6.17 -1.51 -1.92
N GLY A 27 -6.71 -2.65 -2.36
CA GLY A 27 -7.98 -3.19 -1.89
C GLY A 27 -9.09 -3.18 -2.95
N ASN A 28 -10.29 -2.76 -2.55
CA ASN A 28 -11.50 -2.91 -3.35
C ASN A 28 -12.33 -1.61 -3.39
N LEU A 29 -12.59 -1.09 -4.59
CA LEU A 29 -13.38 0.14 -4.80
C LEU A 29 -14.84 0.01 -4.33
N ASN A 30 -15.38 -1.20 -4.24
CA ASN A 30 -16.73 -1.45 -3.74
C ASN A 30 -16.77 -1.67 -2.22
N GLY A 31 -15.64 -1.49 -1.52
CA GLY A 31 -15.56 -1.62 -0.07
C GLY A 31 -16.45 -0.59 0.65
N PRO A 32 -17.13 -0.98 1.75
CA PRO A 32 -17.95 -0.06 2.53
C PRO A 32 -17.13 0.99 3.30
N TYR A 33 -15.83 0.72 3.50
CA TYR A 33 -14.90 1.59 4.22
C TYR A 33 -13.63 1.81 3.39
N TRP A 34 -13.16 3.05 3.35
CA TRP A 34 -11.96 3.45 2.64
C TRP A 34 -11.03 4.19 3.60
N PHE A 35 -9.76 3.78 3.62
CA PHE A 35 -8.71 4.46 4.38
C PHE A 35 -7.82 5.24 3.42
N VAL A 36 -7.93 6.57 3.46
CA VAL A 36 -7.19 7.46 2.55
C VAL A 36 -6.12 8.20 3.35
N GLY A 37 -4.86 7.88 3.08
CA GLY A 37 -3.69 8.54 3.65
C GLY A 37 -3.02 9.49 2.65
N THR A 38 -2.13 10.34 3.14
CA THR A 38 -1.38 11.30 2.31
C THR A 38 -0.21 10.68 1.56
N GLU A 39 0.32 9.53 2.02
CA GLU A 39 1.47 8.86 1.43
C GLU A 39 1.32 7.34 1.52
N GLU A 40 1.83 6.62 0.53
CA GLU A 40 2.05 5.19 0.66
C GLU A 40 3.14 4.93 1.71
N GLY A 41 2.97 3.89 2.51
CA GLY A 41 4.04 3.46 3.40
C GLY A 41 5.28 3.10 2.57
N TYR A 42 6.39 3.78 2.85
CA TYR A 42 7.69 3.49 2.25
C TYR A 42 8.75 3.34 3.35
N SER A 43 9.56 2.28 3.27
CA SER A 43 10.79 2.17 4.05
C SER A 43 11.97 1.78 3.15
N GLU A 44 13.09 2.47 3.32
CA GLU A 44 14.30 2.26 2.51
C GLU A 44 14.93 0.86 2.72
N GLU A 45 14.56 0.16 3.79
CA GLU A 45 15.20 -1.09 4.20
C GLU A 45 14.70 -2.32 3.41
N ASN A 46 13.43 -2.32 2.96
CA ASN A 46 12.79 -3.53 2.41
C ASN A 46 12.06 -3.33 1.07
N GLU A 47 11.98 -2.09 0.56
CA GLU A 47 11.11 -1.78 -0.57
C GLU A 47 11.89 -1.28 -1.79
N ARG A 48 11.68 -1.96 -2.93
CA ARG A 48 12.19 -1.54 -4.23
C ARG A 48 11.07 -0.83 -5.00
N LEU A 49 11.03 0.50 -4.93
CA LEU A 49 9.99 1.31 -5.58
C LEU A 49 9.81 1.01 -7.06
N LEU A 50 10.90 0.76 -7.79
CA LEU A 50 10.85 0.41 -9.21
C LEU A 50 10.08 -0.90 -9.42
N ASP A 51 10.37 -1.94 -8.64
CA ASP A 51 9.70 -3.24 -8.75
C ASP A 51 8.21 -3.12 -8.41
N ARG A 52 7.87 -2.38 -7.34
CA ARG A 52 6.48 -2.11 -6.94
C ARG A 52 5.71 -1.36 -8.02
N PHE A 53 6.27 -0.25 -8.51
CA PHE A 53 5.58 0.58 -9.51
C PHE A 53 5.45 -0.15 -10.84
N THR A 54 6.40 -1.04 -11.16
CA THR A 54 6.30 -1.92 -12.32
C THR A 54 5.19 -2.96 -12.14
N ALA A 55 5.15 -3.63 -10.98
CA ALA A 55 4.17 -4.68 -10.68
C ALA A 55 2.71 -4.18 -10.67
N THR A 56 2.52 -2.91 -10.32
CA THR A 56 1.20 -2.26 -10.22
C THR A 56 0.91 -1.33 -11.40
N SER A 57 1.81 -1.27 -12.40
CA SER A 57 1.63 -0.43 -13.59
C SER A 57 0.36 -0.82 -14.36
N HIS A 58 -0.36 0.18 -14.85
CA HIS A 58 -1.63 0.01 -15.59
C HIS A 58 -2.79 -0.56 -14.77
N GLN A 59 -2.61 -0.75 -13.46
CA GLN A 59 -3.67 -1.16 -12.56
C GLN A 59 -4.27 0.06 -11.86
N GLN A 60 -5.57 0.00 -11.58
CA GLN A 60 -6.27 1.02 -10.82
C GLN A 60 -6.29 0.71 -9.33
N ILE A 61 -6.32 -0.58 -9.01
CA ILE A 61 -6.30 -1.13 -7.66
C ILE A 61 -5.48 -2.42 -7.69
N CYS A 62 -4.86 -2.75 -6.55
CA CYS A 62 -4.20 -4.05 -6.35
C CYS A 62 -4.66 -4.68 -5.04
N ASP A 63 -4.77 -6.01 -5.03
CA ASP A 63 -4.80 -6.76 -3.78
C ASP A 63 -3.37 -6.96 -3.30
N VAL A 64 -3.00 -6.32 -2.18
CA VAL A 64 -1.65 -6.44 -1.63
C VAL A 64 -1.32 -7.90 -1.28
N TYR A 65 -2.29 -8.63 -0.75
CA TYR A 65 -2.06 -9.99 -0.32
C TYR A 65 -1.78 -10.89 -1.51
N ASP A 66 -2.56 -10.80 -2.58
CA ASP A 66 -2.43 -11.71 -3.73
C ASP A 66 -1.47 -11.22 -4.82
N ASP A 67 -1.48 -9.92 -5.14
CA ASP A 67 -0.75 -9.35 -6.28
C ASP A 67 0.69 -8.93 -5.91
N LEU A 68 0.98 -8.72 -4.62
CA LEU A 68 2.28 -8.23 -4.14
C LEU A 68 3.00 -9.19 -3.16
N LYS A 69 2.71 -10.50 -3.26
CA LYS A 69 3.39 -11.56 -2.47
C LYS A 69 4.92 -11.59 -2.59
N VAL A 70 5.48 -10.92 -3.59
CA VAL A 70 6.92 -10.85 -3.85
C VAL A 70 7.60 -9.63 -3.20
N ASP A 71 6.83 -8.67 -2.68
CA ASP A 71 7.35 -7.48 -1.99
C ASP A 71 7.48 -7.76 -0.48
N PRO A 72 8.71 -7.91 0.06
CA PRO A 72 8.91 -8.21 1.48
C PRO A 72 8.31 -7.15 2.42
N GLY A 73 8.23 -5.88 1.98
CA GLY A 73 7.63 -4.80 2.75
C GLY A 73 6.11 -4.97 2.94
N HIS A 74 5.47 -5.75 2.08
CA HIS A 74 4.03 -6.02 2.13
C HIS A 74 3.72 -7.37 2.79
N VAL A 75 4.48 -8.42 2.45
CA VAL A 75 4.29 -9.78 3.01
C VAL A 75 4.34 -9.77 4.54
N TYR A 76 5.22 -8.96 5.14
CA TYR A 76 5.35 -8.78 6.59
C TYR A 76 4.02 -8.55 7.32
N TRP A 77 3.07 -7.85 6.70
CA TRP A 77 1.78 -7.52 7.32
C TRP A 77 0.77 -8.66 7.33
N PHE A 78 1.05 -9.77 6.63
CA PHE A 78 0.17 -10.92 6.50
C PHE A 78 0.73 -12.19 7.14
N GLU A 79 1.89 -12.09 7.79
CA GLU A 79 2.49 -13.18 8.54
C GLU A 79 1.82 -13.38 9.91
N GLU A 80 1.89 -14.60 10.42
CA GLU A 80 1.44 -14.89 11.78
C GLU A 80 2.25 -14.07 12.79
N GLY A 81 1.56 -13.42 13.73
CA GLY A 81 2.19 -12.55 14.72
C GLY A 81 2.53 -11.14 14.22
N ALA A 82 2.25 -10.78 12.96
CA ALA A 82 2.45 -9.43 12.43
C ALA A 82 1.86 -8.35 13.35
N PRO A 83 2.56 -7.23 13.58
CA PRO A 83 2.05 -6.17 14.43
C PRO A 83 0.86 -5.48 13.77
N ILE A 84 -0.02 -4.91 14.60
CA ILE A 84 -1.13 -4.10 14.10
C ILE A 84 -0.56 -2.77 13.58
N GLN A 85 -0.90 -2.39 12.35
CA GLN A 85 -0.48 -1.11 11.77
C GLN A 85 -0.93 0.07 12.65
N ARG A 86 0.04 0.85 13.14
CA ARG A 86 -0.21 1.96 14.07
C ARG A 86 -1.13 3.03 13.49
N THR A 87 -0.99 3.33 12.20
CA THR A 87 -1.71 4.39 11.50
C THR A 87 -3.22 4.16 11.49
N TRP A 88 -3.65 2.95 11.11
CA TRP A 88 -5.06 2.64 10.91
C TRP A 88 -5.72 1.93 12.09
N ARG A 89 -4.92 1.43 13.06
CA ARG A 89 -5.37 0.63 14.20
C ARG A 89 -6.65 1.15 14.85
N ARG A 90 -6.65 2.40 15.33
CA ARG A 90 -7.78 2.92 16.12
C ARG A 90 -9.05 3.07 15.30
N LEU A 91 -8.92 3.43 14.03
CA LEU A 91 -10.05 3.55 13.12
C LEU A 91 -10.66 2.18 12.82
N ILE A 92 -9.82 1.18 12.54
CA ILE A 92 -10.24 -0.22 12.35
C ILE A 92 -10.94 -0.74 13.62
N GLU A 93 -10.34 -0.53 14.79
CA GLU A 93 -10.92 -0.95 16.08
C GLU A 93 -12.31 -0.33 16.32
N MET A 94 -12.47 0.98 16.08
CA MET A 94 -13.74 1.67 16.23
C MET A 94 -14.81 1.17 15.28
N MET A 95 -14.46 0.93 14.00
CA MET A 95 -15.42 0.41 13.01
C MET A 95 -15.85 -1.01 13.37
N LEU A 96 -14.91 -1.91 13.66
CA LEU A 96 -15.21 -3.29 14.05
C LEU A 96 -16.05 -3.33 15.33
N TYR A 97 -15.75 -2.49 16.32
CA TYR A 97 -16.58 -2.39 17.52
C TYR A 97 -17.99 -1.90 17.19
N SER A 98 -18.13 -0.90 16.33
CA SER A 98 -19.44 -0.36 15.90
C SER A 98 -20.29 -1.42 15.19
N GLU A 99 -19.67 -2.33 14.43
CA GLU A 99 -20.39 -3.37 13.69
C GLU A 99 -20.70 -4.60 14.55
N THR A 100 -19.77 -5.00 15.42
CA THR A 100 -19.82 -6.29 16.12
C THR A 100 -20.22 -6.18 17.59
N GLY A 101 -20.12 -4.99 18.18
CA GLY A 101 -20.27 -4.76 19.62
C GLY A 101 -19.16 -5.36 20.48
N LYS A 102 -18.09 -5.89 19.87
CA LYS A 102 -16.97 -6.53 20.55
C LYS A 102 -15.67 -5.77 20.29
N HIS A 103 -14.88 -5.57 21.33
CA HIS A 103 -13.58 -4.93 21.18
C HIS A 103 -12.62 -5.90 20.47
N PRO A 104 -12.00 -5.51 19.34
CA PRO A 104 -11.11 -6.38 18.59
C PRO A 104 -9.72 -6.38 19.23
N ASP A 105 -9.51 -7.26 20.20
CA ASP A 105 -8.21 -7.55 20.79
C ASP A 105 -7.58 -8.81 20.16
N LYS A 106 -6.25 -8.89 20.19
CA LYS A 106 -5.57 -10.19 20.04
C LYS A 106 -5.84 -10.96 21.33
N GLU A 107 -6.37 -12.17 21.24
CA GLU A 107 -6.49 -13.08 22.40
C GLU A 107 -5.14 -13.27 23.11
#